data_AF-A0A7J7K686-F1
#
_entry.id   AF-A0A7J7K686-F1
#
_cell.length_a   1.000
_cell.length_b   1.000
_cell.length_c   1.000
_cell.angle_alpha   90.00
_cell.angle_beta   90.00
_cell.angle_gamma   90.00
#
_symmetry.space_group_name_H-M   'P 1'
#
loop_
_entity.id
_entity.type
_entity.pdbx_description
1 polymer ?
#
loop_
_entity_poly.entity_id
_entity_poly.type
_entity_poly.pdbx_seq_one_letter_code
_entity_poly.pdbx_strand_id
1 'polypeptide(L)'
;MIHTENVLLNLFSIFILVAGYSIDIEGLPKNTYQLDGDINIGAVFPLHEAGTGGAFCGRIRELGVLQRAEAMAFYIRQINKSQKSLPNITLGFTILDDCYKETTALAQGLKFLPAGSYLSGYKNMSSNRPAARSDFIAVIGAESSTNSKQLAELFGLFKLPQVSGP
;
A
#
# COMPACT_ATOMS: atom_id res chain seq x y z
N MET A 1 32.63 19.98 -28.84
CA MET A 1 32.51 20.06 -27.37
C MET A 1 31.14 20.55 -26.88
N ILE A 2 30.15 20.78 -27.77
CA ILE A 2 28.80 21.26 -27.41
C ILE A 2 27.76 20.10 -27.42
N HIS A 3 28.06 19.00 -28.11
CA HIS A 3 27.12 17.88 -28.29
C HIS A 3 26.95 16.99 -27.04
N THR A 4 27.94 16.95 -26.16
CA THR A 4 27.96 16.13 -24.94
C THR A 4 27.17 16.75 -23.78
N GLU A 5 27.12 18.08 -23.69
CA GLU A 5 26.37 18.79 -22.64
C GLU A 5 24.85 18.63 -22.79
N ASN A 6 24.35 18.64 -24.03
CA ASN A 6 22.92 18.44 -24.32
C ASN A 6 22.46 17.01 -24.00
N VAL A 7 23.33 16.01 -24.14
CA VAL A 7 23.01 14.63 -23.78
C VAL A 7 22.91 14.49 -22.26
N LEU A 8 23.85 15.09 -21.53
CA LEU A 8 23.82 15.11 -20.05
C LEU A 8 22.59 15.84 -19.50
N LEU A 9 22.20 16.98 -20.09
CA LEU A 9 20.99 17.72 -19.69
C LEU A 9 19.69 16.94 -19.95
N ASN A 10 19.61 16.22 -21.08
CA ASN A 10 18.46 15.37 -21.38
C ASN A 10 18.40 14.15 -20.45
N LEU A 11 19.54 13.51 -20.17
CA LEU A 11 19.61 12.42 -19.21
C LEU A 11 19.28 12.88 -17.78
N PHE A 12 19.68 14.09 -17.40
CA PHE A 12 19.35 14.68 -16.10
C PHE A 12 17.86 15.03 -15.99
N SER A 13 17.25 15.52 -17.07
CA SER A 13 15.80 15.78 -17.14
C SER A 13 15.00 14.48 -17.03
N ILE A 14 15.43 13.42 -17.73
CA ILE A 14 14.84 12.08 -17.62
C ILE A 14 15.05 11.52 -16.20
N PHE A 15 16.21 11.76 -15.60
CA PHE A 15 16.53 11.32 -14.24
C PHE A 15 15.62 11.98 -13.20
N ILE A 16 15.35 13.29 -13.30
CA ILE A 16 14.37 13.98 -12.43
C ILE A 16 12.97 13.41 -12.63
N LEU A 17 12.58 13.12 -13.87
CA LEU A 17 11.30 12.49 -14.21
C LEU A 17 11.18 11.08 -13.62
N VAL A 18 12.23 10.27 -13.57
CA VAL A 18 12.14 8.89 -13.05
C VAL A 18 12.34 8.83 -11.53
N ALA A 19 13.22 9.67 -10.98
CA ALA A 19 13.56 9.71 -9.56
C ALA A 19 12.46 10.34 -8.66
N GLY A 20 11.61 11.18 -9.24
CA GLY A 20 10.53 11.87 -8.54
C GLY A 20 9.17 11.16 -8.60
N TYR A 21 9.04 10.09 -9.38
CA TYR A 21 7.74 9.41 -9.52
C TYR A 21 7.45 8.52 -8.31
N SER A 22 6.67 9.08 -7.38
CA SER A 22 5.66 8.29 -6.69
C SER A 22 4.79 7.62 -7.77
N ILE A 23 4.52 6.32 -7.66
CA ILE A 23 3.51 5.67 -8.51
C ILE A 23 2.14 6.18 -8.05
N ASP A 24 1.78 7.38 -8.47
CA ASP A 24 0.45 7.96 -8.33
C ASP A 24 -0.38 7.47 -9.51
N ILE A 25 -1.07 6.34 -9.33
CA ILE A 25 -2.07 5.87 -10.31
C ILE A 25 -3.25 6.84 -10.24
N GLU A 26 -3.44 7.61 -11.32
CA GLU A 26 -4.54 8.55 -11.44
C GLU A 26 -5.89 7.84 -11.21
N GLY A 27 -6.66 8.34 -10.24
CA GLY A 27 -7.96 7.78 -9.86
C GLY A 27 -7.96 6.82 -8.67
N LEU A 28 -6.81 6.28 -8.23
CA LEU A 28 -6.76 5.38 -7.07
C LEU A 28 -7.27 6.08 -5.79
N PRO A 29 -8.04 5.42 -4.90
CA PRO A 29 -8.41 5.98 -3.60
C PRO A 29 -7.16 6.42 -2.85
N LYS A 30 -7.06 7.73 -2.61
CA LYS A 30 -5.98 8.35 -1.83
C LYS A 30 -6.32 8.42 -0.35
N ASN A 31 -7.59 8.29 0.01
CA ASN A 31 -8.02 8.27 1.41
C ASN A 31 -7.50 6.98 2.05
N THR A 32 -6.54 7.14 2.96
CA THR A 32 -6.00 6.07 3.77
C THR A 32 -6.51 6.25 5.20
N TYR A 33 -7.05 5.19 5.79
CA TYR A 33 -7.29 5.16 7.23
C TYR A 33 -6.08 4.52 7.88
N GLN A 34 -5.28 5.34 8.57
CA GLN A 34 -3.99 4.91 9.09
C GLN A 34 -3.73 5.38 10.51
N LEU A 35 -2.89 4.63 11.19
CA LEU A 35 -2.26 4.96 12.46
C LEU A 35 -0.84 4.44 12.37
N ASP A 36 0.15 5.29 12.55
CA ASP A 36 1.54 4.85 12.52
C ASP A 36 1.92 4.14 13.83
N GLY A 37 2.76 3.12 13.73
CA GLY A 37 3.40 2.45 14.86
C GLY A 37 4.78 1.93 14.51
N ASP A 38 5.48 1.37 15.50
CA ASP A 38 6.81 0.76 15.33
C ASP A 38 6.80 -0.39 14.32
N ILE A 39 5.67 -1.11 14.25
CA ILE A 39 5.36 -2.13 13.26
C ILE A 39 3.93 -1.94 12.78
N ASN A 40 3.69 -2.06 11.47
CA ASN A 40 2.39 -1.76 10.87
C ASN A 40 1.76 -3.01 10.24
N ILE A 41 0.43 -3.07 10.26
CA ILE A 41 -0.36 -4.10 9.57
C ILE A 41 -1.14 -3.44 8.44
N GLY A 42 -0.96 -3.92 7.22
CA GLY A 42 -1.74 -3.48 6.07
C GLY A 42 -3.11 -4.13 6.06
N ALA A 43 -4.11 -3.47 5.47
CA ALA A 43 -5.37 -4.10 5.15
C ALA A 43 -5.98 -3.58 3.86
N VAL A 44 -6.65 -4.47 3.14
CA VAL A 44 -7.40 -4.16 1.92
C VAL A 44 -8.87 -4.53 2.16
N PHE A 45 -9.74 -3.51 2.18
CA PHE A 45 -11.18 -3.68 2.34
C PHE A 45 -11.93 -3.06 1.15
N PRO A 46 -12.99 -3.69 0.63
CA PRO A 46 -13.84 -3.12 -0.41
C PRO A 46 -14.84 -2.11 0.17
N LEU A 47 -14.36 -0.94 0.58
CA LEU A 47 -15.21 0.09 1.20
C LEU A 47 -16.20 0.67 0.19
N HIS A 48 -15.83 0.74 -1.09
CA HIS A 48 -16.71 1.18 -2.17
C HIS A 48 -17.00 0.05 -3.17
N GLU A 49 -18.08 0.22 -3.94
CA GLU A 49 -18.39 -0.62 -5.09
C GLU A 49 -17.44 -0.31 -6.25
N ALA A 50 -17.44 -1.19 -7.25
CA ALA A 50 -16.81 -0.89 -8.52
C ALA A 50 -17.48 0.33 -9.16
N GLY A 51 -16.69 1.37 -9.47
CA GLY A 51 -17.21 2.56 -10.15
C GLY A 51 -17.74 2.26 -11.55
N THR A 52 -18.81 2.96 -11.94
CA THR A 52 -19.46 2.90 -13.25
C THR A 52 -19.28 4.23 -14.01
N GLY A 53 -19.49 4.24 -15.33
CA GLY A 53 -19.50 5.49 -16.11
C GLY A 53 -18.18 6.27 -16.10
N GLY A 54 -17.04 5.58 -15.97
CA GLY A 54 -15.70 6.21 -15.91
C GLY A 54 -15.26 6.61 -14.50
N ALA A 55 -16.12 6.49 -13.49
CA ALA A 55 -15.71 6.65 -12.10
C ALA A 55 -14.79 5.51 -11.65
N PHE A 56 -13.75 5.84 -10.88
CA PHE A 56 -12.81 4.84 -10.39
C PHE A 56 -13.45 3.92 -9.34
N CYS A 57 -14.09 4.50 -8.33
CA CYS A 57 -14.91 3.80 -7.31
C CYS A 57 -16.36 4.25 -7.39
N GLY A 58 -17.25 3.37 -6.94
CA GLY A 58 -18.69 3.62 -6.86
C GLY A 58 -19.06 4.25 -5.52
N ARG A 59 -20.30 4.00 -5.10
CA ARG A 59 -20.79 4.36 -3.76
C ARG A 59 -20.15 3.50 -2.68
N ILE A 60 -20.23 3.96 -1.44
CA ILE A 60 -19.86 3.16 -0.26
C ILE A 60 -20.73 1.88 -0.24
N ARG A 61 -20.11 0.73 0.02
CA ARG A 61 -20.77 -0.57 0.18
C ARG A 61 -21.60 -0.63 1.46
N GLU A 62 -22.10 -1.81 1.78
CA GLU A 62 -22.83 -2.05 3.02
C GLU A 62 -22.00 -1.72 4.28
N LEU A 63 -22.69 -1.28 5.33
CA LEU A 63 -22.09 -0.85 6.60
C LEU A 63 -21.19 -1.93 7.23
N GLY A 64 -21.44 -3.21 6.96
CA GLY A 64 -20.64 -4.33 7.44
C GLY A 64 -19.16 -4.23 7.05
N VAL A 65 -18.83 -3.73 5.86
CA VAL A 65 -17.43 -3.58 5.46
C VAL A 65 -16.74 -2.46 6.24
N LEU A 66 -17.42 -1.33 6.46
CA LEU A 66 -16.90 -0.26 7.31
C LEU A 66 -16.73 -0.72 8.75
N GLN A 67 -17.65 -1.54 9.26
CA GLN A 67 -17.54 -2.13 10.59
C GLN A 67 -16.30 -3.03 10.71
N ARG A 68 -15.94 -3.81 9.68
CA ARG A 68 -14.71 -4.61 9.68
C ARG A 68 -13.45 -3.72 9.70
N ALA A 69 -13.44 -2.65 8.93
CA ALA A 69 -12.35 -1.67 8.92
C ALA A 69 -12.19 -0.99 10.30
N GLU A 70 -13.29 -0.53 10.90
CA GLU A 70 -13.26 0.03 12.25
C GLU A 70 -12.94 -0.99 13.33
N ALA A 71 -13.37 -2.25 13.18
CA ALA A 71 -13.03 -3.32 14.11
C ALA A 71 -11.52 -3.56 14.14
N MET A 72 -10.86 -3.60 12.97
CA MET A 72 -9.39 -3.67 12.91
C MET A 72 -8.75 -2.49 13.65
N ALA A 73 -9.15 -1.26 13.33
CA ALA A 73 -8.62 -0.06 13.97
C ALA A 73 -8.86 -0.05 15.50
N PHE A 74 -10.03 -0.49 15.94
CA PHE A 74 -10.37 -0.68 17.34
C PHE A 74 -9.43 -1.69 18.01
N TYR A 75 -9.25 -2.87 17.44
CA TYR A 75 -8.40 -3.92 18.01
C TYR A 75 -6.94 -3.47 18.13
N ILE A 76 -6.38 -2.80 17.11
CA ILE A 76 -5.01 -2.26 17.18
C ILE A 76 -4.88 -1.26 18.35
N ARG A 77 -5.84 -0.34 18.50
CA ARG A 77 -5.85 0.60 19.64
C ARG A 77 -5.96 -0.11 20.98
N GLN A 78 -6.70 -1.21 21.07
CA GLN A 78 -6.80 -1.99 22.31
C GLN A 78 -5.50 -2.73 22.64
N ILE A 79 -4.83 -3.30 21.62
CA ILE A 79 -3.53 -3.95 21.80
C ILE A 79 -2.51 -2.93 22.32
N ASN A 80 -2.44 -1.74 21.73
CA ASN A 80 -1.51 -0.70 22.16
C ASN A 80 -1.76 -0.18 23.59
N LYS A 81 -2.99 -0.31 24.11
CA LYS A 81 -3.32 0.03 25.51
C LYS A 81 -2.88 -1.04 26.51
N SER A 82 -2.68 -2.27 26.06
CA SER A 82 -2.33 -3.42 26.89
C SER A 82 -0.83 -3.66 26.90
N GLN A 83 -0.17 -3.36 28.03
CA GLN A 83 1.26 -3.66 28.22
C GLN A 83 1.60 -5.16 28.22
N LYS A 84 0.60 -6.05 28.24
CA LYS A 84 0.79 -7.50 28.27
C LYS A 84 1.00 -8.12 26.88
N SER A 85 0.51 -7.46 25.82
CA SER A 85 0.47 -8.03 24.47
C SER A 85 1.75 -7.73 23.68
N LEU A 86 2.24 -6.48 23.76
CA LEU A 86 3.46 -6.01 23.10
C LEU A 86 4.16 -4.96 23.99
N PRO A 87 5.06 -5.35 24.90
CA PRO A 87 5.75 -4.39 25.75
C PRO A 87 6.72 -3.53 24.92
N ASN A 88 6.60 -2.21 25.03
CA ASN A 88 7.45 -1.20 24.36
C ASN A 88 7.40 -1.21 22.83
N ILE A 89 6.38 -1.81 22.22
CA ILE A 89 6.19 -1.80 20.77
C ILE A 89 4.75 -1.38 20.48
N THR A 90 4.58 -0.40 19.61
CA THR A 90 3.28 0.07 19.11
C THR A 90 2.95 -0.58 17.77
N LEU A 91 1.72 -1.07 17.65
CA LEU A 91 1.17 -1.48 16.36
C LEU A 91 0.52 -0.29 15.67
N GLY A 92 0.85 -0.11 14.41
CA GLY A 92 0.08 0.73 13.50
C GLY A 92 -0.70 -0.07 12.48
N PHE A 93 -1.46 0.62 11.65
CA PHE A 93 -2.20 0.03 10.54
C PHE A 93 -2.33 1.00 9.36
N THR A 94 -2.56 0.45 8.18
CA THR A 94 -3.02 1.21 7.01
C THR A 94 -4.10 0.42 6.29
N ILE A 95 -5.29 0.99 6.19
CA ILE A 95 -6.43 0.41 5.48
C ILE A 95 -6.57 1.12 4.13
N LEU A 96 -6.56 0.33 3.06
CA LEU A 96 -6.72 0.75 1.68
C LEU A 96 -8.00 0.18 1.08
N ASP A 97 -8.64 0.97 0.22
CA ASP A 97 -9.85 0.57 -0.48
C ASP A 97 -9.54 -0.03 -1.85
N ASP A 98 -10.01 -1.26 -2.10
CA ASP A 98 -9.90 -1.91 -3.41
C ASP A 98 -11.09 -1.63 -4.34
N CYS A 99 -12.12 -0.93 -3.86
CA CYS A 99 -13.33 -0.62 -4.60
C CYS A 99 -13.96 -1.83 -5.29
N TYR A 100 -13.79 -3.02 -4.69
CA TYR A 100 -14.26 -4.29 -5.20
C TYR A 100 -13.75 -4.61 -6.64
N LYS A 101 -12.57 -4.09 -7.01
CA LYS A 101 -11.92 -4.29 -8.32
C LYS A 101 -10.56 -4.94 -8.17
N GLU A 102 -10.31 -6.00 -8.95
CA GLU A 102 -9.03 -6.74 -8.94
C GLU A 102 -7.81 -5.85 -9.23
N THR A 103 -7.92 -4.95 -10.22
CA THR A 103 -6.84 -4.04 -10.61
C THR A 103 -6.52 -3.02 -9.52
N THR A 104 -7.54 -2.50 -8.85
CA THR A 104 -7.37 -1.61 -7.71
C THR A 104 -6.78 -2.36 -6.53
N ALA A 105 -7.23 -3.58 -6.23
CA ALA A 105 -6.66 -4.41 -5.18
C ALA A 105 -5.15 -4.61 -5.39
N LEU A 106 -4.73 -5.01 -6.59
CA LEU A 106 -3.32 -5.18 -6.93
C LEU A 106 -2.53 -3.87 -6.76
N ALA A 107 -3.07 -2.75 -7.25
CA ALA A 107 -2.45 -1.44 -7.13
C ALA A 107 -2.29 -0.99 -5.67
N GLN A 108 -3.28 -1.23 -4.82
CA GLN A 108 -3.18 -0.97 -3.37
C GLN A 108 -2.16 -1.93 -2.73
N GLY A 109 -2.12 -3.20 -3.14
CA GLY A 109 -1.15 -4.18 -2.67
C GLY A 109 0.30 -3.73 -2.86
N LEU A 110 0.62 -3.10 -3.99
CA LEU A 110 1.96 -2.54 -4.25
C LEU A 110 2.41 -1.54 -3.18
N LYS A 111 1.49 -0.85 -2.51
CA LYS A 111 1.80 0.14 -1.46
C LYS A 111 2.28 -0.50 -0.15
N PHE A 112 2.03 -1.79 0.06
CA PHE A 112 2.52 -2.49 1.26
C PHE A 112 3.93 -3.06 1.09
N LEU A 113 4.46 -3.06 -0.14
CA LEU A 113 5.79 -3.59 -0.42
C LEU A 113 6.90 -2.65 0.07
N PRO A 114 8.10 -3.16 0.37
CA PRO A 114 9.23 -2.32 0.77
C PRO A 114 9.53 -1.24 -0.26
N ALA A 115 9.88 -0.03 0.20
CA ALA A 115 10.25 1.04 -0.72
C ALA A 115 11.44 0.62 -1.59
N GLY A 116 11.34 0.85 -2.90
CA GLY A 116 12.39 0.46 -3.86
C GLY A 116 12.42 -1.04 -4.21
N SER A 117 11.50 -1.86 -3.69
CA SER A 117 11.36 -3.27 -4.08
C SER A 117 11.07 -3.45 -5.59
N TYR A 118 10.28 -2.54 -6.17
CA TYR A 118 10.02 -2.41 -7.61
C TYR A 118 11.14 -1.70 -8.39
N LEU A 119 12.10 -1.05 -7.71
CA LEU A 119 13.23 -0.33 -8.32
C LEU A 119 14.52 -1.16 -8.33
N SER A 120 14.44 -2.46 -8.05
CA SER A 120 15.60 -3.37 -7.89
C SER A 120 16.51 -3.49 -9.13
N GLY A 121 16.15 -2.90 -10.28
CA GLY A 121 17.02 -2.70 -11.45
C GLY A 121 17.89 -1.43 -11.44
N TYR A 122 17.63 -0.46 -10.54
CA TYR A 122 18.33 0.82 -10.43
C TYR A 122 18.90 1.00 -9.02
N LYS A 123 19.92 0.20 -8.69
CA LYS A 123 20.49 0.12 -7.33
C LYS A 123 21.38 1.29 -6.90
N ASN A 124 21.43 2.38 -7.68
CA ASN A 124 22.35 3.51 -7.46
C ASN A 124 21.61 4.85 -7.30
N MET A 125 20.59 4.93 -6.45
CA MET A 125 20.15 6.21 -5.90
C MET A 125 20.33 6.22 -4.40
N SER A 126 21.50 6.71 -4.00
CA SER A 126 21.73 7.35 -2.71
C SER A 126 20.79 8.54 -2.59
N SER A 127 19.53 8.28 -2.25
CA SER A 127 18.72 9.27 -1.57
C SER A 127 18.98 9.06 -0.09
N ASN A 128 19.43 10.11 0.60
CA ASN A 128 19.57 10.16 2.06
C ASN A 128 18.20 10.09 2.77
N ARG A 129 17.20 9.47 2.14
CA ARG A 129 15.96 9.07 2.77
C ARG A 129 16.30 7.81 3.54
N PRO A 130 16.06 7.74 4.86
CA PRO A 130 16.20 6.48 5.57
C PRO A 130 15.45 5.45 4.74
N ALA A 131 16.14 4.37 4.36
CA ALA A 131 15.54 3.31 3.57
C ALA A 131 14.21 2.99 4.22
N ALA A 132 13.11 3.39 3.58
CA ALA A 132 11.78 3.19 4.13
C ALA A 132 11.61 1.69 4.14
N ARG A 133 11.94 1.11 5.29
CA ARG A 133 11.68 -0.29 5.62
C ARG A 133 10.22 -0.50 5.24
N SER A 134 9.88 -1.64 4.62
CA SER A 134 8.47 -1.97 4.56
C SER A 134 7.99 -2.00 5.99
N ASP A 135 7.19 -1.01 6.36
CA ASP A 135 6.68 -0.86 7.70
C ASP A 135 5.62 -1.94 7.99
N PHE A 136 5.20 -2.69 6.96
CA PHE A 136 4.16 -3.69 7.02
C PHE A 136 4.72 -5.09 7.27
N ILE A 137 4.31 -5.69 8.39
CA ILE A 137 4.70 -7.06 8.76
C ILE A 137 3.73 -8.13 8.25
N ALA A 138 2.51 -7.73 7.88
CA ALA A 138 1.47 -8.58 7.33
C ALA A 138 0.38 -7.74 6.66
N VAL A 139 -0.44 -8.36 5.81
CA VAL A 139 -1.63 -7.75 5.20
C VAL A 139 -2.88 -8.58 5.46
N ILE A 140 -3.97 -7.93 5.86
CA ILE A 140 -5.31 -8.53 5.98
C ILE A 140 -6.13 -8.20 4.72
N GLY A 141 -6.89 -9.17 4.21
CA GLY A 141 -7.70 -9.00 3.00
C GLY A 141 -7.07 -9.64 1.76
N ALA A 142 -7.70 -9.56 0.60
CA ALA A 142 -8.98 -8.90 0.35
C ALA A 142 -10.21 -9.77 0.75
N GLU A 143 -11.41 -9.20 0.68
CA GLU A 143 -12.70 -9.93 0.88
C GLU A 143 -12.96 -10.94 -0.26
N SER A 144 -12.77 -10.52 -1.51
CA SER A 144 -12.97 -11.39 -2.68
C SER A 144 -11.86 -12.44 -2.78
N SER A 145 -12.24 -13.71 -3.02
CA SER A 145 -11.31 -14.80 -3.29
C SER A 145 -10.37 -14.50 -4.46
N THR A 146 -10.86 -13.83 -5.51
CA THR A 146 -10.03 -13.48 -6.68
C THR A 146 -9.00 -12.41 -6.31
N ASN A 147 -9.42 -11.34 -5.63
CA ASN A 147 -8.51 -10.29 -5.15
C ASN A 147 -7.49 -10.85 -4.16
N SER A 148 -7.92 -11.73 -3.24
CA SER A 148 -7.02 -12.41 -2.29
C SER A 148 -5.96 -13.26 -2.98
N LYS A 149 -6.33 -14.05 -3.99
CA LYS A 149 -5.35 -14.84 -4.77
C LYS A 149 -4.36 -13.93 -5.48
N GLN A 150 -4.85 -12.88 -6.14
CA GLN A 150 -3.99 -11.94 -6.86
C GLN A 150 -2.99 -11.23 -5.93
N LEU A 151 -3.45 -10.84 -4.74
CA LEU A 151 -2.60 -10.26 -3.71
C LEU A 151 -1.61 -11.27 -3.13
N ALA A 152 -2.03 -12.52 -2.89
CA ALA A 152 -1.15 -13.58 -2.39
C ALA A 152 0.00 -13.87 -3.35
N GLU A 153 -0.26 -13.88 -4.67
CA GLU A 153 0.77 -14.02 -5.70
C GLU A 153 1.79 -12.88 -5.63
N LEU A 154 1.32 -11.64 -5.52
CA LEU A 154 2.19 -10.47 -5.37
C LEU A 154 3.03 -10.56 -4.08
N PHE A 155 2.37 -10.74 -2.94
CA PHE A 155 3.02 -10.73 -1.63
C PHE A 155 3.95 -11.92 -1.41
N GLY A 156 3.68 -13.05 -2.05
CA GLY A 156 4.54 -14.22 -2.04
C GLY A 156 5.94 -13.94 -2.59
N LEU A 157 6.07 -13.06 -3.60
CA LEU A 157 7.37 -12.65 -4.14
C LEU A 157 8.23 -11.88 -3.13
N PHE A 158 7.59 -11.18 -2.19
CA PHE A 158 8.24 -10.35 -1.19
C PHE A 158 8.23 -10.96 0.22
N LYS A 159 7.74 -12.20 0.36
CA LYS A 159 7.59 -12.91 1.65
C LYS A 159 6.78 -12.11 2.67
N LEU A 160 5.78 -11.35 2.20
CA LEU A 160 4.86 -10.60 3.05
C LEU A 160 3.66 -11.50 3.37
N PRO A 161 3.44 -11.91 4.64
CA PRO A 161 2.32 -12.75 5.00
C PRO A 161 0.98 -12.06 4.73
N GLN A 162 0.02 -12.81 4.20
CA GLN A 162 -1.34 -12.34 3.96
C GLN A 162 -2.36 -13.29 4.59
N VAL A 163 -3.38 -12.72 5.23
CA VAL A 163 -4.54 -13.44 5.76
C VAL A 163 -5.79 -12.90 5.06
N SER A 164 -6.53 -13.75 4.37
CA SER A 164 -7.74 -13.33 3.64
C SER A 164 -8.79 -12.75 4.58
N GLY A 165 -9.53 -11.73 4.11
CA GLY A 165 -10.60 -11.10 4.87
C GLY A 165 -11.89 -11.95 4.86
N PRO A 166 -12.73 -11.82 5.90
CA PRO A 166 -14.08 -12.41 5.93
C PRO A 166 -15.10 -11.59 5.14
#